data_AF-G3CJP7-F1
#
_entry.id   AF-G3CJP7-F1
#
_cell.length_a   1.000
_cell.length_b   1.000
_cell.length_c   1.000
_cell.angle_alpha   90.00
_cell.angle_beta   90.00
_cell.angle_gamma   90.00
#
_symmetry.space_group_name_H-M   'P 1'
#
loop_
_entity.id
_entity.type
_entity.pdbx_description
1 polymer ?
#
loop_
_entity_poly.entity_id
_entity_poly.type
_entity_poly.pdbx_seq_one_letter_code
_entity_poly.pdbx_strand_id
1 'polypeptide(L)'
;TWYVTHVKNESSASVCQTFTTSQDGQMSIVEYTFKQGKNDITIRCEAQPEEEKKLTFTCKNGGKMIFQAIFTVMETDYQDYALFYRCVTFKTDTSDAKAGDIADNYLVVRGTAGQHEIPGQLKL
;
A
#
# COMPACT_ATOMS: atom_id res chain seq x y z
N THR A 1 9.30 6.30 -5.99
CA THR A 1 9.32 5.30 -4.90
C THR A 1 8.82 5.96 -3.65
N TRP A 2 8.02 5.24 -2.86
CA TRP A 2 7.49 5.74 -1.58
C TRP A 2 7.86 4.77 -0.45
N TYR A 3 8.24 5.32 0.70
CA TYR A 3 8.68 4.57 1.87
C TYR A 3 7.67 4.74 2.99
N VAL A 4 7.11 3.65 3.52
CA VAL A 4 6.24 3.71 4.72
C VAL A 4 7.07 4.05 5.94
N THR A 5 6.70 5.10 6.66
CA THR A 5 7.45 5.57 7.84
C THR A 5 6.63 5.50 9.12
N HIS A 6 5.31 5.61 9.02
CA HIS A 6 4.42 5.47 10.16
C HIS A 6 3.18 4.69 9.76
N VAL A 7 2.68 3.90 10.70
CA VAL A 7 1.46 3.11 10.58
C VAL A 7 0.68 3.27 11.87
N LYS A 8 -0.65 3.36 11.80
CA LYS A 8 -1.46 3.42 13.02
C LYS A 8 -1.55 2.06 13.71
N ASN A 9 -1.72 1.01 12.93
CA ASN A 9 -1.85 -0.37 13.40
C ASN A 9 -0.71 -1.23 12.84
N GLU A 10 0.21 -1.72 13.68
CA GLU A 10 1.20 -2.72 13.24
C GLU A 10 0.54 -4.10 13.15
N SER A 11 -0.24 -4.32 12.09
CA SER A 11 -1.00 -5.57 11.91
C SER A 11 -0.15 -6.72 11.33
N SER A 12 0.96 -6.42 10.66
CA SER A 12 1.87 -7.41 10.06
C SER A 12 3.19 -6.79 9.63
N ALA A 13 4.22 -7.62 9.43
CA ALA A 13 5.51 -7.18 8.86
C ALA A 13 5.37 -6.57 7.44
N SER A 14 4.29 -6.90 6.72
CA SER A 14 4.01 -6.35 5.39
C SER A 14 3.48 -4.91 5.41
N VAL A 15 3.18 -4.33 6.58
CA VAL A 15 2.74 -2.93 6.63
C VAL A 15 3.91 -1.96 6.38
N CYS A 16 5.13 -2.31 6.78
CA CYS A 16 6.34 -1.47 6.64
C CYS A 16 7.13 -1.78 5.36
N GLN A 17 6.47 -1.81 4.21
CA GLN A 17 7.09 -2.13 2.92
C GLN A 17 7.45 -0.88 2.12
N THR A 18 8.48 -1.01 1.28
CA THR A 18 8.79 -0.02 0.25
C THR A 18 7.96 -0.34 -0.99
N PHE A 19 7.28 0.67 -1.52
CA PHE A 19 6.47 0.54 -2.71
C PHE A 19 7.19 1.13 -3.93
N THR A 20 7.30 0.31 -4.98
CA THR A 20 7.65 0.79 -6.31
C THR A 20 6.36 1.11 -7.03
N THR A 21 6.27 2.32 -7.57
CA THR A 21 5.08 2.80 -8.27
C THR A 21 5.43 3.12 -9.71
N SER A 22 4.59 2.72 -10.66
CA SER A 22 4.73 3.02 -12.08
C SER A 22 3.37 3.24 -12.72
N GLN A 23 3.36 3.69 -13.98
CA GLN A 23 2.16 3.85 -14.79
C GLN A 23 2.32 3.10 -16.11
N ASP A 24 1.23 2.48 -16.56
CA ASP A 24 1.10 1.89 -17.89
C ASP A 24 -0.15 2.49 -18.56
N GLY A 25 0.07 3.47 -19.45
CA GLY A 25 -0.99 4.35 -19.92
C GLY A 25 -1.60 5.12 -18.74
N GLN A 26 -2.89 4.90 -18.49
CA GLN A 26 -3.59 5.49 -17.34
C GLN A 26 -3.64 4.55 -16.12
N MET A 27 -3.20 3.30 -16.27
CA MET A 27 -3.22 2.32 -15.18
C MET A 27 -2.09 2.61 -14.20
N SER A 28 -2.44 2.74 -12.93
CA SER A 28 -1.48 2.87 -11.83
C SER A 28 -1.05 1.49 -11.35
N ILE A 29 0.25 1.31 -11.16
CA ILE A 29 0.86 0.05 -10.75
C ILE A 29 1.62 0.28 -9.45
N VAL A 30 1.40 -0.59 -8.48
CA VAL A 30 2.17 -0.67 -7.24
C VAL A 30 2.74 -2.07 -7.12
N GLU A 31 4.05 -2.17 -6.94
CA GLU A 31 4.77 -3.43 -6.79
C GLU A 31 5.62 -3.42 -5.53
N TYR A 32 5.64 -4.56 -4.85
CA TYR A 32 6.50 -4.79 -3.71
C TYR A 32 6.82 -6.27 -3.57
N THR A 33 7.99 -6.55 -3.00
CA THR A 33 8.47 -7.91 -2.75
C THR A 33 8.79 -8.06 -1.27
N PHE A 34 8.36 -9.17 -0.68
CA PHE A 34 8.70 -9.53 0.70
C PHE A 34 9.11 -10.99 0.80
N LYS A 35 9.90 -11.30 1.82
CA LYS A 35 10.34 -12.67 2.08
C LYS A 35 9.28 -13.42 2.86
N GLN A 36 8.91 -14.61 2.39
CA GLN A 36 8.20 -15.60 3.17
C GLN A 36 9.07 -16.86 3.27
N GLY A 37 9.76 -17.01 4.41
CA GLY A 37 10.79 -18.03 4.58
C GLY A 37 11.96 -17.81 3.63
N LYS A 38 12.24 -18.79 2.75
CA LYS A 38 13.29 -18.71 1.72
C LYS A 38 12.82 -18.16 0.38
N ASN A 39 11.51 -17.97 0.21
CA ASN A 39 10.93 -17.55 -1.06
C ASN A 39 10.67 -16.04 -1.05
N ASP A 40 10.95 -15.41 -2.17
CA ASP A 40 10.56 -14.02 -2.42
C ASP A 40 9.16 -14.02 -3.04
N ILE A 41 8.23 -13.29 -2.41
CA ILE A 41 6.86 -13.12 -2.88
C ILE A 41 6.73 -11.71 -3.42
N THR A 42 6.45 -11.61 -4.72
CA THR A 42 6.19 -10.34 -5.39
C THR A 42 4.69 -10.15 -5.58
N ILE A 43 4.20 -9.03 -5.09
CA ILE A 43 2.81 -8.60 -5.27
C ILE A 43 2.79 -7.47 -6.28
N ARG A 44 1.89 -7.61 -7.25
CA ARG A 44 1.60 -6.57 -8.23
C ARG A 44 0.15 -6.14 -8.08
N CYS A 45 -0.03 -4.85 -7.82
CA CYS A 45 -1.30 -4.19 -7.62
C CYS A 45 -1.57 -3.23 -8.78
N GLU A 46 -2.75 -3.34 -9.38
CA GLU A 46 -3.15 -2.53 -10.54
C GLU A 46 -4.45 -1.80 -10.23
N ALA A 47 -4.50 -0.50 -10.54
CA ALA A 47 -5.70 0.32 -10.43
C ALA A 47 -5.92 1.10 -11.73
N GLN A 48 -7.17 1.17 -12.16
CA GLN A 48 -7.59 2.10 -13.21
C GLN A 48 -7.82 3.49 -12.59
N PRO A 49 -7.78 4.56 -13.40
CA PRO A 49 -8.17 5.88 -12.92
C PRO A 49 -9.59 5.87 -12.36
N GLU A 50 -9.77 6.54 -11.24
CA GLU A 50 -11.08 6.86 -10.66
C GLU A 50 -11.20 8.40 -10.61
N GLU A 51 -12.42 8.94 -10.63
CA GLU A 51 -12.64 10.40 -10.63
C GLU A 51 -12.30 11.08 -9.29
N GLU A 52 -11.97 10.30 -8.25
CA GLU A 52 -11.80 10.78 -6.87
C GLU A 52 -10.37 10.55 -6.33
N LYS A 53 -10.07 11.10 -5.14
CA LYS A 53 -8.82 10.86 -4.37
C LYS A 53 -8.67 9.41 -3.85
N LYS A 54 -9.34 8.46 -4.51
CA LYS A 54 -9.46 7.06 -4.15
C LYS A 54 -8.98 6.22 -5.32
N LEU A 55 -8.23 5.17 -5.03
CA LEU A 55 -7.83 4.16 -6.00
C LEU A 55 -8.12 2.78 -5.44
N THR A 56 -8.82 1.96 -6.22
CA THR A 56 -9.08 0.56 -5.90
C THR A 56 -8.11 -0.33 -6.66
N PHE A 57 -7.13 -0.85 -5.94
CA PHE A 57 -6.13 -1.76 -6.47
C PHE A 57 -6.60 -3.21 -6.40
N THR A 58 -6.41 -3.92 -7.52
CA THR A 58 -6.46 -5.37 -7.56
C THR A 58 -5.05 -5.92 -7.46
N CYS A 59 -4.78 -6.67 -6.38
CA CYS A 59 -3.44 -7.17 -6.08
C CYS A 59 -3.32 -8.68 -6.32
N LYS A 60 -2.29 -9.05 -7.08
CA LYS A 60 -2.06 -10.41 -7.57
C LYS A 60 -0.68 -10.92 -7.15
N ASN A 61 -0.60 -12.23 -6.91
CA ASN A 61 0.64 -13.00 -6.83
C ASN A 61 0.62 -14.05 -7.95
N GLY A 62 1.61 -14.02 -8.86
CA GLY A 62 1.66 -14.94 -10.00
C GLY A 62 0.39 -14.92 -10.87
N GLY A 63 -0.25 -13.76 -11.02
CA GLY A 63 -1.50 -13.59 -11.78
C GLY A 63 -2.79 -13.93 -11.00
N LYS A 64 -2.69 -14.62 -9.86
CA LYS A 64 -3.84 -14.92 -9.01
C LYS A 64 -4.16 -13.73 -8.08
N MET A 65 -5.41 -13.27 -8.08
CA MET A 65 -5.88 -12.24 -7.15
C MET A 65 -5.83 -12.78 -5.71
N ILE A 66 -5.16 -12.04 -4.83
CA ILE A 66 -5.00 -12.41 -3.41
C ILE A 66 -5.72 -11.44 -2.47
N PHE A 67 -5.81 -10.16 -2.83
CA PHE A 67 -6.57 -9.16 -2.10
C PHE A 67 -6.93 -7.97 -3.00
N GLN A 68 -7.91 -7.19 -2.56
CA GLN A 68 -8.18 -5.85 -3.09
C GLN A 68 -7.78 -4.82 -2.04
N ALA A 69 -7.26 -3.68 -2.46
CA ALA A 69 -6.87 -2.60 -1.57
C ALA A 69 -7.44 -1.28 -2.06
N ILE A 70 -8.21 -0.61 -1.20
CA ILE A 70 -8.65 0.77 -1.42
C ILE A 70 -7.63 1.66 -0.75
N PHE A 71 -7.07 2.59 -1.52
CA PHE A 71 -6.23 3.68 -1.02
C PHE A 71 -6.98 4.99 -1.18
N THR A 72 -7.10 5.75 -0.10
CA THR A 72 -7.70 7.08 -0.11
C THR A 72 -6.67 8.08 0.37
N VAL A 73 -6.25 8.98 -0.51
CA VAL A 73 -5.29 10.03 -0.20
C VAL A 73 -5.99 11.11 0.62
N MET A 74 -5.58 11.26 1.87
CA MET A 74 -6.18 12.22 2.80
C MET A 74 -5.47 13.57 2.69
N GLU A 75 -4.13 13.55 2.67
CA GLU A 75 -3.30 14.74 2.57
C GLU A 75 -1.97 14.38 1.89
N THR A 76 -1.48 15.23 1.00
CA THR A 76 -0.19 15.03 0.32
C THR A 76 0.23 16.30 -0.39
N ASP A 77 1.53 16.55 -0.44
CA ASP A 77 2.13 17.56 -1.30
C ASP A 77 2.55 17.03 -2.67
N TYR A 78 2.30 15.74 -2.94
CA TYR A 78 2.71 14.99 -4.13
C TYR A 78 4.23 14.97 -4.40
N GLN A 79 5.05 15.42 -3.45
CA GLN A 79 6.50 15.54 -3.61
C GLN A 79 7.28 14.78 -2.54
N ASP A 80 6.96 15.03 -1.27
CA ASP A 80 7.75 14.59 -0.13
C ASP A 80 6.96 13.68 0.82
N TYR A 81 5.63 13.87 0.94
CA TYR A 81 4.82 13.03 1.82
C TYR A 81 3.40 12.77 1.33
N ALA A 82 2.83 11.68 1.83
CA ALA A 82 1.39 11.44 1.77
C ALA A 82 0.91 10.77 3.06
N LEU A 83 -0.25 11.22 3.54
CA LEU A 83 -1.11 10.50 4.46
C LEU A 83 -2.23 9.85 3.64
N PHE A 84 -2.39 8.54 3.77
CA PHE A 84 -3.52 7.85 3.17
C PHE A 84 -4.12 6.83 4.11
N TYR A 85 -5.43 6.65 3.93
CA TYR A 85 -6.15 5.51 4.47
C TYR A 85 -6.04 4.34 3.50
N ARG A 86 -5.74 3.15 4.02
CA ARG A 86 -5.71 1.88 3.28
C ARG A 86 -6.73 0.93 3.88
N CYS A 87 -7.57 0.33 3.05
CA CYS A 87 -8.47 -0.76 3.44
C CYS A 87 -8.25 -1.96 2.52
N VAL A 88 -7.90 -3.11 3.10
CA VAL A 88 -7.61 -4.35 2.37
C VAL A 88 -8.72 -5.35 2.61
N THR A 89 -9.21 -5.98 1.55
CA THR A 89 -10.09 -7.15 1.63
C THR A 89 -9.38 -8.36 1.06
N PHE A 90 -9.14 -9.38 1.88
CA PHE A 90 -8.48 -10.60 1.45
C PHE A 90 -9.43 -11.47 0.62
N LYS A 91 -8.95 -11.96 -0.52
CA LYS A 91 -9.74 -12.80 -1.45
C LYS A 91 -9.35 -14.26 -1.39
N THR A 92 -8.25 -14.57 -0.74
CA THR A 92 -7.74 -15.91 -0.53
C THR A 92 -7.19 -16.04 0.88
N ASP A 93 -7.21 -17.26 1.42
CA ASP A 93 -6.51 -17.56 2.67
C ASP A 93 -5.00 -17.34 2.52
N THR A 94 -4.41 -16.72 3.53
CA THR A 94 -2.98 -16.50 3.70
C THR A 94 -2.54 -17.02 5.08
N SER A 95 -1.26 -16.90 5.42
CA SER A 95 -0.81 -17.20 6.78
C SER A 95 -1.44 -16.29 7.83
N ASP A 96 -1.78 -15.06 7.46
CA ASP A 96 -2.11 -13.98 8.41
C ASP A 96 -3.59 -13.56 8.34
N ALA A 97 -4.33 -14.02 7.33
CA ALA A 97 -5.73 -13.65 7.09
C ALA A 97 -6.50 -14.74 6.32
N LYS A 98 -7.82 -14.77 6.50
CA LYS A 98 -8.76 -15.62 5.76
C LYS A 98 -9.44 -14.85 4.64
N ALA A 99 -9.95 -15.57 3.64
CA ALA A 99 -10.77 -14.98 2.60
C ALA A 99 -12.00 -14.29 3.23
N GLY A 100 -12.23 -13.02 2.89
CA GLY A 100 -13.28 -12.19 3.46
C GLY A 100 -12.83 -11.28 4.61
N ASP A 101 -11.67 -11.56 5.22
CA ASP A 101 -11.12 -10.68 6.25
C ASP A 101 -10.84 -9.28 5.69
N ILE A 102 -11.02 -8.29 6.55
CA ILE A 102 -10.77 -6.88 6.25
C ILE A 102 -9.72 -6.35 7.22
N ALA A 103 -8.72 -5.65 6.69
CA ALA A 103 -7.70 -4.96 7.48
C ALA A 103 -7.53 -3.53 6.99
N ASP A 104 -7.67 -2.56 7.89
CA ASP A 104 -7.55 -1.14 7.59
C ASP A 104 -6.41 -0.47 8.36
N ASN A 105 -5.91 0.64 7.82
CA ASN A 105 -4.83 1.39 8.43
C ASN A 105 -4.73 2.82 7.90
N TYR A 106 -4.06 3.67 8.67
CA TYR A 106 -3.56 4.96 8.22
C TYR A 106 -2.05 4.88 8.11
N LEU A 107 -1.51 5.31 6.97
CA LEU A 107 -0.09 5.26 6.70
C LEU A 107 0.42 6.64 6.34
N VAL A 108 1.62 6.94 6.83
CA VAL A 108 2.43 8.04 6.32
C VAL A 108 3.54 7.44 5.47
N VAL A 109 3.68 7.95 4.25
CA VAL A 109 4.80 7.65 3.37
C VAL A 109 5.64 8.88 3.09
N ARG A 110 6.92 8.65 2.83
CA ARG A 110 7.90 9.67 2.45
C ARG A 110 8.49 9.37 1.07
N GLY A 111 8.79 10.42 0.31
CA GLY A 111 9.49 10.30 -0.98
C GLY A 111 10.98 10.00 -0.83
N THR A 112 11.56 10.35 0.32
CA THR A 112 12.98 10.12 0.65
C THR A 112 13.12 9.07 1.75
N ALA A 113 14.06 8.12 1.55
CA ALA A 113 14.34 7.07 2.52
C ALA A 113 14.91 7.63 3.84
N GLY A 114 14.64 6.95 4.96
CA GLY A 114 15.21 7.30 6.28
C GLY A 114 14.62 8.53 6.96
N GLN A 115 13.61 9.17 6.38
CA GLN A 115 12.91 10.29 7.01
C GLN A 115 11.82 9.79 7.97
N HIS A 116 12.14 9.74 9.26
CA HIS A 116 11.21 9.26 10.30
C HIS A 116 10.44 10.37 11.01
N GLU A 117 10.67 11.64 10.68
CA GLU A 117 9.87 12.75 11.19
C GLU A 117 8.49 12.77 10.52
N ILE A 118 7.44 12.95 11.31
CA ILE A 118 6.11 13.26 10.78
C ILE A 118 6.17 14.67 10.14
N PRO A 119 5.69 14.86 8.89
CA PRO A 119 5.63 16.19 8.28
C PRO A 119 4.85 17.17 9.15
N GLY A 120 5.30 18.43 9.23
CA GLY A 120 4.67 19.45 10.09
C GLY A 120 3.18 19.67 9.79
N GLN A 121 2.79 19.53 8.52
CA GLN A 121 1.40 19.62 8.05
C GLN A 121 0.49 18.51 8.60
N LEU A 122 1.07 17.39 9.03
CA LEU A 122 0.35 16.26 9.62
C LEU A 122 0.39 16.26 11.15
N LYS A 123 1.13 17.18 11.78
CA LYS A 123 1.15 17.34 13.24
C LYS A 123 -0.10 18.14 13.65
N LEU A 124 -0.84 17.62 14.62
CA LEU A 124 -2.00 18.28 15.24
C LEU A 124 -1.56 19.37 16.23
#